data_AF-A0A833ESB4-F1
#
_entry.id   AF-A0A833ESB4-F1
#
_cell.length_a   1.000
_cell.length_b   1.000
_cell.length_c   1.000
_cell.angle_alpha   90.00
_cell.angle_beta   90.00
_cell.angle_gamma   90.00
#
_symmetry.space_group_name_H-M   'P 1'
#
loop_
_entity.id
_entity.type
_entity.pdbx_description
1 polymer ?
#
loop_
_entity_poly.entity_id
_entity_poly.type
_entity_poly.pdbx_seq_one_letter_code
_entity_poly.pdbx_strand_id
1 'polypeptide(L)'
;CQGAAFEYLFNVEYELRKNKVRDMAEIVYISNESVLGDFGVGGLQLKRGGYVTHSKLFAESLFAERGIDWVTSAHVYNVEKNRLEYELMDGSKHEMEFDFAMLIPPFSGVGLRAYDQKNTDITDQLFAANGFMFVDGDYTQKPFTEWKGSDWPRTYQNQKWNNIFAAGIAFAPPHLISKPMKSANGTPINPTPPRTGMPSAMIGKAVAMSICDMITGKTNEPTYTASMSQIGAACVASAGNNLISGSAVAMTMFPIVHDFEKYPDYGRDIRYSYGEIGLAAHWIKILLHHGFLYKAKANPFWYIIPE
;
A
#
# COMPACT_ATOMS: atom_id res chain seq x y z
N CYS A 1 0.82 -3.25 4.63
CA CYS A 1 1.66 -2.30 3.87
C CYS A 1 2.99 -2.99 3.56
N GLN A 2 3.08 -3.69 2.42
CA GLN A 2 4.18 -4.65 2.19
C GLN A 2 5.51 -3.99 1.87
N GLY A 3 5.50 -2.86 1.17
CA GLY A 3 6.73 -2.13 0.83
C GLY A 3 7.57 -1.73 2.05
N ALA A 4 6.93 -1.46 3.21
CA ALA A 4 7.63 -1.15 4.45
C ALA A 4 8.32 -2.38 5.06
N ALA A 5 7.68 -3.55 4.99
CA ALA A 5 8.29 -4.81 5.44
C ALA A 5 9.50 -5.15 4.57
N PHE A 6 9.36 -5.01 3.25
CA PHE A 6 10.43 -5.16 2.28
C PHE A 6 11.60 -4.21 2.57
N GLU A 7 11.34 -2.90 2.76
CA GLU A 7 12.36 -1.90 3.09
C GLU A 7 13.08 -2.22 4.41
N TYR A 8 12.34 -2.58 5.46
CA TYR A 8 12.93 -2.91 6.75
C TYR A 8 13.85 -4.12 6.67
N LEU A 9 13.41 -5.17 5.99
CA LEU A 9 14.15 -6.41 5.81
C LEU A 9 15.51 -6.18 5.13
N PHE A 10 15.55 -5.46 4.01
CA PHE A 10 16.80 -5.18 3.32
C PHE A 10 17.70 -4.21 4.09
N ASN A 11 17.14 -3.30 4.90
CA ASN A 11 17.95 -2.46 5.77
C ASN A 11 18.60 -3.28 6.91
N VAL A 12 17.89 -4.24 7.52
CA VAL A 12 18.47 -5.16 8.50
C VAL A 12 19.56 -6.01 7.85
N GLU A 13 19.28 -6.59 6.68
CA GLU A 13 20.25 -7.39 5.93
C GLU A 13 21.52 -6.59 5.58
N TYR A 14 21.34 -5.34 5.16
CA TYR A 14 22.43 -4.42 4.88
C TYR A 14 23.30 -4.17 6.12
N GLU A 15 22.69 -3.89 7.28
CA GLU A 15 23.45 -3.66 8.52
C GLU A 15 24.19 -4.93 8.96
N LEU A 16 23.61 -6.12 8.81
CA LEU A 16 24.29 -7.38 9.09
C LEU A 16 25.52 -7.58 8.20
N ARG A 17 25.43 -7.26 6.90
CA ARG A 17 26.58 -7.32 5.98
C ARG A 17 27.65 -6.30 6.33
N LYS A 18 27.24 -5.06 6.60
CA LYS A 18 28.14 -3.97 6.97
C LYS A 18 28.93 -4.28 8.23
N ASN A 19 28.30 -4.94 9.21
CA ASN A 19 28.94 -5.41 10.43
C ASN A 19 29.63 -6.78 10.29
N LYS A 20 29.65 -7.38 9.09
CA LYS A 20 30.31 -8.65 8.76
C LYS A 20 29.80 -9.85 9.58
N VAL A 21 28.51 -9.84 9.93
CA VAL A 21 27.83 -10.91 10.70
C VAL A 21 26.65 -11.53 9.94
N ARG A 22 26.48 -11.20 8.65
CA ARG A 22 25.38 -11.71 7.82
C ARG A 22 25.32 -13.23 7.76
N ASP A 23 26.46 -13.90 7.72
CA ASP A 23 26.56 -15.36 7.64
C ASP A 23 26.20 -16.06 8.96
N MET A 24 26.06 -15.29 10.05
CA MET A 24 25.60 -15.78 11.36
C MET A 24 24.09 -15.62 11.56
N ALA A 25 23.36 -15.10 10.56
CA ALA A 25 21.94 -14.83 10.66
C ALA A 25 21.16 -15.57 9.57
N GLU A 26 20.12 -16.29 9.96
CA GLU A 26 19.05 -16.71 9.06
C GLU A 26 18.03 -15.58 8.93
N ILE A 27 17.56 -15.32 7.70
CA ILE A 27 16.63 -14.24 7.43
C ILE A 27 15.47 -14.80 6.60
N VAL A 28 14.26 -14.72 7.15
CA VAL A 28 13.03 -15.20 6.51
C VAL A 28 12.01 -14.07 6.36
N TYR A 29 11.47 -13.90 5.15
CA TYR A 29 10.32 -13.01 4.88
C TYR A 29 9.02 -13.80 4.88
N ILE A 30 8.21 -13.66 5.92
CA ILE A 30 6.86 -14.23 5.99
C ILE A 30 5.81 -13.19 5.59
N SER A 31 4.94 -13.51 4.64
CA SER A 31 3.97 -12.57 4.08
C SER A 31 2.63 -13.22 3.72
N ASN A 32 1.56 -12.43 3.86
CA ASN A 32 0.21 -12.77 3.41
C ASN A 32 -0.02 -12.46 1.92
N GLU A 33 1.00 -12.00 1.19
CA GLU A 33 0.96 -11.87 -0.25
C GLU A 33 0.82 -13.24 -0.92
N SER A 34 -0.02 -13.36 -1.95
CA SER A 34 -0.21 -14.62 -2.69
C SER A 34 1.06 -15.04 -3.45
N VAL A 35 1.80 -14.03 -3.93
CA VAL A 35 3.10 -14.16 -4.58
C VAL A 35 4.02 -13.08 -4.05
N LEU A 36 5.32 -13.38 -3.97
CA LEU A 36 6.32 -12.42 -3.55
C LEU A 36 6.29 -11.19 -4.46
N GLY A 37 6.31 -9.99 -3.89
CA GLY A 37 6.26 -8.74 -4.66
C GLY A 37 4.88 -8.40 -5.23
N ASP A 38 3.79 -8.95 -4.68
CA ASP A 38 2.42 -8.50 -4.96
C ASP A 38 2.19 -7.05 -4.48
N PHE A 39 2.81 -6.71 -3.35
CA PHE A 39 2.75 -5.43 -2.64
C PHE A 39 1.35 -4.95 -2.23
N GLY A 40 0.32 -5.81 -2.30
CA GLY A 40 -1.08 -5.44 -2.06
C GLY A 40 -1.75 -4.76 -3.25
N VAL A 41 -1.12 -4.83 -4.43
CA VAL A 41 -1.58 -4.19 -5.67
C VAL A 41 -1.66 -5.18 -6.83
N GLY A 42 -1.64 -6.48 -6.57
CA GLY A 42 -1.67 -7.53 -7.59
C GLY A 42 -0.36 -7.65 -8.39
N GLY A 43 0.76 -7.26 -7.79
CA GLY A 43 2.06 -7.20 -8.45
C GLY A 43 2.18 -6.03 -9.42
N LEU A 44 3.34 -5.92 -10.05
CA LEU A 44 3.69 -4.83 -10.97
C LEU A 44 4.35 -5.37 -12.23
N GLN A 45 4.16 -4.65 -13.33
CA GLN A 45 4.83 -4.91 -14.58
C GLN A 45 5.93 -3.87 -14.76
N LEU A 46 7.17 -4.30 -14.61
CA LEU A 46 8.34 -3.43 -14.60
C LEU A 46 9.05 -3.50 -15.96
N LYS A 47 9.13 -2.37 -16.67
CA LYS A 47 9.91 -2.29 -17.91
C LYS A 47 11.39 -2.06 -17.60
N ARG A 48 12.27 -3.03 -17.87
CA ARG A 48 13.72 -2.93 -17.70
C ARG A 48 14.45 -3.58 -18.89
N GLY A 49 15.43 -2.86 -19.45
CA GLY A 49 16.29 -3.42 -20.51
C GLY A 49 15.55 -3.86 -21.78
N GLY A 50 14.40 -3.27 -22.10
CA GLY A 50 13.58 -3.64 -23.26
C GLY A 50 12.51 -4.71 -23.01
N TYR A 51 12.50 -5.34 -21.84
CA TYR A 51 11.53 -6.37 -21.46
C TYR A 51 10.60 -5.88 -20.35
N VAL A 52 9.40 -6.46 -20.29
CA VAL A 52 8.45 -6.25 -19.19
C VAL A 52 8.51 -7.48 -18.30
N THR A 53 8.76 -7.27 -17.01
CA THR A 53 8.95 -8.33 -16.04
C THR A 53 8.02 -8.11 -14.85
N HIS A 54 7.40 -9.20 -14.38
CA HIS A 54 6.56 -9.15 -13.18
C HIS A 54 7.43 -8.88 -11.93
N SER A 55 6.93 -8.07 -11.00
CA SER A 55 7.60 -7.77 -9.72
C SER A 55 7.98 -9.02 -8.92
N LYS A 56 7.24 -10.13 -9.12
CA LYS A 56 7.58 -11.45 -8.58
C LYS A 56 9.01 -11.87 -8.93
N LEU A 57 9.34 -11.91 -10.21
CA LEU A 57 10.67 -12.34 -10.65
C LEU A 57 11.75 -11.39 -10.11
N PHE A 58 11.47 -10.09 -10.10
CA PHE A 58 12.37 -9.10 -9.52
C PHE A 58 12.62 -9.35 -8.03
N ALA A 59 11.56 -9.55 -7.25
CA ALA A 59 11.65 -9.78 -5.81
C ALA A 59 12.38 -11.10 -5.52
N GLU A 60 11.96 -12.22 -6.13
CA GLU A 60 12.60 -13.54 -5.96
C GLU A 60 14.09 -13.50 -6.30
N SER A 61 14.46 -12.81 -7.39
CA SER A 61 15.87 -12.66 -7.78
C SER A 61 16.66 -11.90 -6.72
N LEU A 62 16.11 -10.80 -6.18
CA LEU A 62 16.77 -10.01 -5.14
C LEU A 62 16.87 -10.78 -3.82
N PHE A 63 15.82 -11.50 -3.42
CA PHE A 63 15.84 -12.32 -2.22
C PHE A 63 16.87 -13.45 -2.32
N ALA A 64 16.92 -14.16 -3.45
CA ALA A 64 17.92 -15.19 -3.71
C ALA A 64 19.36 -14.64 -3.73
N GLU A 65 19.61 -13.50 -4.40
CA GLU A 65 20.92 -12.83 -4.40
C GLU A 65 21.38 -12.48 -2.98
N ARG A 66 20.43 -12.14 -2.10
CA ARG A 66 20.69 -11.72 -0.71
C ARG A 66 20.64 -12.86 0.30
N GLY A 67 20.39 -14.09 -0.16
CA GLY A 67 20.31 -15.30 0.67
C GLY A 67 19.20 -15.23 1.71
N ILE A 68 18.06 -14.64 1.34
CA ILE A 68 16.90 -14.48 2.21
C ILE A 68 15.84 -15.48 1.76
N ASP A 69 15.33 -16.27 2.70
CA ASP A 69 14.24 -17.20 2.46
C ASP A 69 12.88 -16.51 2.61
N TRP A 70 11.81 -17.09 2.07
CA TRP A 70 10.48 -16.50 2.18
C TRP A 70 9.37 -17.54 2.29
N VAL A 71 8.31 -17.15 2.99
CA VAL A 71 7.05 -17.88 3.10
C VAL A 71 5.92 -16.94 2.68
N THR A 72 5.30 -17.22 1.54
CA THR A 72 4.17 -16.44 1.02
C THR A 72 2.84 -17.14 1.30
N SER A 73 1.74 -16.41 1.15
CA SER A 73 0.39 -16.89 1.45
C SER A 73 0.27 -17.46 2.87
N ALA A 74 0.97 -16.85 3.82
CA ALA A 74 0.95 -17.23 5.22
C ALA A 74 0.06 -16.30 6.05
N HIS A 75 -0.70 -16.90 6.97
CA HIS A 75 -1.45 -16.19 8.00
C HIS A 75 -0.85 -16.51 9.36
N VAL A 76 -0.07 -15.58 9.91
CA VAL A 76 0.41 -15.66 11.30
C VAL A 76 -0.75 -15.37 12.23
N TYR A 77 -1.10 -16.33 13.10
CA TYR A 77 -2.26 -16.24 13.99
C TYR A 77 -1.90 -16.28 15.48
N ASN A 78 -0.70 -16.75 15.83
CA ASN A 78 -0.18 -16.70 17.20
C ASN A 78 1.30 -16.25 17.17
N VAL A 79 1.67 -15.40 18.13
CA VAL A 79 3.06 -14.97 18.32
C VAL A 79 3.38 -15.07 19.81
N GLU A 80 4.34 -15.92 20.13
CA GLU A 80 4.84 -16.15 21.48
C GLU A 80 6.27 -15.64 21.60
N LYS A 81 6.88 -15.87 22.77
CA LYS A 81 8.29 -15.60 22.96
C LYS A 81 9.10 -16.53 22.05
N ASN A 82 9.80 -15.94 21.08
CA ASN A 82 10.73 -16.61 20.16
C ASN A 82 10.09 -17.63 19.21
N ARG A 83 8.77 -17.61 19.05
CA ARG A 83 8.05 -18.55 18.19
C ARG A 83 6.79 -17.91 17.64
N LEU A 84 6.48 -18.18 16.38
CA LEU A 84 5.19 -17.85 15.77
C LEU A 84 4.54 -19.10 15.19
N GLU A 85 3.21 -19.06 15.11
CA GLU A 85 2.40 -20.09 14.44
C GLU A 85 1.69 -19.45 13.24
N TYR A 86 1.70 -20.16 12.12
CA TYR A 86 1.08 -19.69 10.89
C TYR A 86 0.34 -20.79 10.14
N GLU A 87 -0.65 -20.36 9.37
CA GLU A 87 -1.46 -21.20 8.48
C GLU A 87 -1.10 -20.91 7.02
N LEU A 88 -1.05 -21.94 6.19
CA LEU A 88 -0.89 -21.84 4.74
C LEU A 88 -2.21 -22.06 3.98
N MET A 89 -2.19 -21.83 2.67
CA MET A 89 -3.36 -21.92 1.80
C MET A 89 -4.06 -23.29 1.80
N ASP A 90 -3.31 -24.37 2.01
CA ASP A 90 -3.87 -25.73 2.11
C ASP A 90 -4.51 -26.02 3.49
N GLY A 91 -4.48 -25.05 4.40
CA GLY A 91 -4.99 -25.17 5.77
C GLY A 91 -4.01 -25.83 6.75
N SER A 92 -2.80 -26.19 6.29
CA SER A 92 -1.75 -26.73 7.16
C SER A 92 -1.24 -25.66 8.12
N LYS A 93 -0.96 -26.09 9.35
CA LYS A 93 -0.42 -25.25 10.42
C LYS A 93 1.05 -25.57 10.63
N HIS A 94 1.84 -24.53 10.81
CA HIS A 94 3.28 -24.58 10.96
C HIS A 94 3.72 -23.67 12.10
N GLU A 95 4.93 -23.92 12.59
CA GLU A 95 5.59 -23.09 13.59
C GLU A 95 6.95 -22.63 13.05
N MET A 96 7.39 -21.45 13.47
CA MET A 96 8.71 -20.91 13.14
C MET A 96 9.30 -20.27 14.38
N GLU A 97 10.51 -20.68 14.74
CA GLU A 97 11.28 -20.08 15.81
C GLU A 97 12.01 -18.82 15.31
N PHE A 98 12.22 -17.85 16.20
CA PHE A 98 12.97 -16.63 15.87
C PHE A 98 13.66 -16.06 17.11
N ASP A 99 14.84 -15.46 16.91
CA ASP A 99 15.49 -14.63 17.94
C ASP A 99 14.99 -13.18 17.91
N PHE A 100 14.56 -12.71 16.72
CA PHE A 100 14.04 -11.38 16.47
C PHE A 100 12.98 -11.42 15.37
N ALA A 101 11.84 -10.77 15.60
CA ALA A 101 10.77 -10.68 14.62
C ALA A 101 10.22 -9.25 14.52
N MET A 102 9.84 -8.87 13.29
CA MET A 102 9.11 -7.65 13.00
C MET A 102 7.97 -8.00 12.05
N LEU A 103 6.73 -7.81 12.51
CA LEU A 103 5.52 -8.03 11.71
C LEU A 103 4.80 -6.70 11.50
N ILE A 104 4.32 -6.48 10.28
CA ILE A 104 3.44 -5.35 9.98
C ILE A 104 2.00 -5.75 10.34
N PRO A 105 1.34 -5.06 11.29
CA PRO A 105 -0.02 -5.39 11.66
C PRO A 105 -1.00 -5.02 10.53
N PRO A 106 -2.17 -5.67 10.47
CA PRO A 106 -3.27 -5.20 9.64
C PRO A 106 -3.73 -3.81 10.11
N PHE A 107 -4.28 -3.02 9.20
CA PHE A 107 -4.83 -1.71 9.53
C PHE A 107 -6.32 -1.83 9.85
N SER A 108 -6.74 -1.11 10.88
CA SER A 108 -8.14 -0.81 11.18
C SER A 108 -8.35 0.70 11.26
N GLY A 109 -9.60 1.13 11.25
CA GLY A 109 -9.96 2.46 11.74
C GLY A 109 -9.64 2.60 13.21
N VAL A 110 -9.59 3.85 13.66
CA VAL A 110 -9.24 4.24 15.04
C VAL A 110 -10.36 3.97 16.07
N GLY A 111 -11.50 3.41 15.65
CA GLY A 111 -12.62 3.07 16.54
C GLY A 111 -13.47 4.27 16.98
N LEU A 112 -13.67 5.26 16.10
CA LEU A 112 -14.57 6.38 16.37
C LEU A 112 -16.03 5.90 16.41
N ARG A 113 -16.80 6.46 17.35
CA ARG A 113 -18.26 6.37 17.33
C ARG A 113 -18.84 7.63 16.71
N ALA A 114 -19.95 7.47 16.00
CA ALA A 114 -20.66 8.58 15.37
C ALA A 114 -22.10 8.62 15.88
N TYR A 115 -22.58 9.83 16.19
CA TYR A 115 -23.94 10.07 16.67
C TYR A 115 -24.60 11.15 15.82
N ASP A 116 -25.89 10.98 15.53
CA ASP A 116 -26.68 12.01 14.84
C ASP A 116 -27.12 13.13 15.78
N GLN A 117 -27.83 14.13 15.26
CA GLN A 117 -28.34 15.27 16.04
C GLN A 117 -29.31 14.88 17.16
N LYS A 118 -29.89 13.67 17.10
CA LYS A 118 -30.80 13.13 18.13
C LYS A 118 -30.06 12.20 19.10
N ASN A 119 -28.73 12.16 19.04
CA ASN A 119 -27.87 11.28 19.83
C ASN A 119 -28.07 9.78 19.52
N THR A 120 -28.55 9.45 18.32
CA THR A 120 -28.67 8.07 17.83
C THR A 120 -27.33 7.60 17.32
N ASP A 121 -26.89 6.40 17.71
CA ASP A 121 -25.66 5.81 17.18
C ASP A 121 -25.81 5.48 15.69
N ILE A 122 -24.94 6.09 14.87
CA ILE A 122 -24.87 5.91 13.42
C ILE A 122 -23.50 5.36 12.98
N THR A 123 -22.73 4.80 13.92
CA THR A 123 -21.37 4.31 13.68
C THR A 123 -21.32 3.33 12.51
N ASP A 124 -22.21 2.33 12.49
CA ASP A 124 -22.27 1.30 11.44
C ASP A 124 -22.74 1.82 10.07
N GLN A 125 -23.29 3.03 10.03
CA GLN A 125 -23.68 3.69 8.79
C GLN A 125 -22.54 4.54 8.22
N LEU A 126 -21.60 4.98 9.05
CA LEU A 126 -20.48 5.82 8.66
C LEU A 126 -19.19 5.01 8.43
N PHE A 127 -19.00 3.95 9.21
CA PHE A 127 -17.80 3.12 9.19
C PHE A 127 -18.13 1.67 8.81
N ALA A 128 -17.26 1.07 8.01
CA ALA A 128 -17.25 -0.37 7.79
C ALA A 128 -16.85 -1.11 9.08
N ALA A 129 -17.08 -2.42 9.13
CA ALA A 129 -16.78 -3.25 10.30
C ALA A 129 -15.30 -3.20 10.76
N ASN A 130 -14.38 -2.88 9.84
CA ASN A 130 -12.96 -2.69 10.15
C ASN A 130 -12.62 -1.26 10.60
N GLY A 131 -13.62 -0.39 10.78
CA GLY A 131 -13.51 0.98 11.25
C GLY A 131 -13.15 2.03 10.19
N PHE A 132 -12.93 1.65 8.92
CA PHE A 132 -12.69 2.63 7.85
C PHE A 132 -14.00 3.29 7.42
N MET A 133 -13.94 4.56 7.03
CA MET A 133 -15.12 5.35 6.71
C MET A 133 -15.62 5.09 5.29
N PHE A 134 -16.92 4.89 5.12
CA PHE A 134 -17.55 4.82 3.79
C PHE A 134 -17.47 6.17 3.08
N VAL A 135 -17.14 6.14 1.79
CA VAL A 135 -17.08 7.30 0.89
C VAL A 135 -17.80 6.98 -0.43
N ASP A 136 -17.56 7.73 -1.50
CA ASP A 136 -18.22 7.60 -2.80
C ASP A 136 -17.75 6.39 -3.65
N GLY A 137 -17.52 5.24 -3.02
CA GLY A 137 -17.20 3.97 -3.69
C GLY A 137 -18.43 3.06 -3.88
N ASP A 138 -18.31 2.07 -4.77
CA ASP A 138 -19.30 0.98 -4.90
C ASP A 138 -18.91 -0.18 -3.99
N TYR A 139 -19.65 -0.36 -2.90
CA TYR A 139 -19.42 -1.40 -1.89
C TYR A 139 -20.21 -2.69 -2.15
N THR A 140 -20.88 -2.81 -3.31
CA THR A 140 -21.62 -4.01 -3.69
C THR A 140 -20.67 -5.20 -3.74
N GLN A 141 -21.03 -6.31 -3.09
CA GLN A 141 -20.22 -7.52 -3.11
C GLN A 141 -20.29 -8.18 -4.49
N LYS A 142 -19.17 -8.13 -5.22
CA LYS A 142 -19.01 -8.68 -6.57
C LYS A 142 -17.88 -9.70 -6.59
N PRO A 143 -17.92 -10.73 -7.45
CA PRO A 143 -16.78 -11.61 -7.68
C PRO A 143 -15.60 -10.83 -8.28
N PHE A 144 -14.36 -11.33 -8.07
CA PHE A 144 -13.13 -10.67 -8.54
C PHE A 144 -13.14 -10.31 -10.03
N THR A 145 -13.78 -11.14 -10.87
CA THR A 145 -13.89 -10.94 -12.32
C THR A 145 -14.78 -9.76 -12.72
N GLU A 146 -15.60 -9.25 -11.80
CA GLU A 146 -16.52 -8.15 -12.03
C GLU A 146 -16.06 -6.83 -11.38
N TRP A 147 -14.92 -6.85 -10.68
CA TRP A 147 -14.36 -5.64 -10.07
C TRP A 147 -13.88 -4.65 -11.13
N LYS A 148 -14.19 -3.38 -10.92
CA LYS A 148 -13.86 -2.31 -11.86
C LYS A 148 -13.12 -1.17 -11.18
N GLY A 149 -12.27 -0.49 -11.95
CA GLY A 149 -11.64 0.75 -11.51
C GLY A 149 -12.66 1.83 -11.10
N SER A 150 -13.87 1.79 -11.68
CA SER A 150 -14.98 2.69 -11.36
C SER A 150 -15.63 2.43 -10.00
N ASP A 151 -15.40 1.26 -9.39
CA ASP A 151 -15.91 0.96 -8.04
C ASP A 151 -15.19 1.80 -6.98
N TRP A 152 -13.99 2.32 -7.31
CA TRP A 152 -13.15 3.08 -6.39
C TRP A 152 -13.59 4.54 -6.23
N PRO A 153 -13.51 5.08 -4.99
CA PRO A 153 -13.90 6.45 -4.68
C PRO A 153 -13.23 7.48 -5.59
N ARG A 154 -13.92 8.58 -5.88
CA ARG A 154 -13.40 9.68 -6.71
C ARG A 154 -13.25 10.96 -5.90
N THR A 155 -14.28 11.36 -5.18
CA THR A 155 -14.38 12.61 -4.42
C THR A 155 -14.04 12.44 -2.95
N TYR A 156 -14.12 11.20 -2.45
CA TYR A 156 -13.92 10.81 -1.06
C TYR A 156 -14.91 11.44 -0.08
N GLN A 157 -16.05 11.91 -0.60
CA GLN A 157 -17.19 12.37 0.17
C GLN A 157 -18.02 11.16 0.63
N ASN A 158 -18.61 11.25 1.83
CA ASN A 158 -19.58 10.25 2.25
C ASN A 158 -20.87 10.33 1.43
N GLN A 159 -21.44 9.17 1.08
CA GLN A 159 -22.65 9.07 0.23
C GLN A 159 -23.93 9.58 0.89
N LYS A 160 -24.00 9.62 2.22
CA LYS A 160 -25.18 10.03 2.99
C LYS A 160 -25.04 11.42 3.60
N TRP A 161 -23.82 11.82 3.96
CA TRP A 161 -23.53 13.08 4.62
C TRP A 161 -22.55 13.93 3.80
N ASN A 162 -23.10 14.91 3.07
CA ASN A 162 -22.34 15.72 2.12
C ASN A 162 -21.25 16.60 2.76
N ASN A 163 -21.27 16.78 4.08
CA ASN A 163 -20.26 17.51 4.84
C ASN A 163 -19.18 16.61 5.48
N ILE A 164 -19.17 15.31 5.18
CA ILE A 164 -18.21 14.35 5.72
C ILE A 164 -17.36 13.78 4.58
N PHE A 165 -16.05 13.75 4.80
CA PHE A 165 -15.05 13.25 3.84
C PHE A 165 -14.00 12.39 4.57
N ALA A 166 -13.38 11.44 3.88
CA ALA A 166 -12.27 10.65 4.41
C ALA A 166 -11.11 10.55 3.43
N ALA A 167 -9.92 11.03 3.83
CA ALA A 167 -8.72 11.02 3.00
C ALA A 167 -7.66 10.02 3.51
N GLY A 168 -6.77 9.59 2.61
CA GLY A 168 -5.62 8.74 2.94
C GLY A 168 -6.02 7.33 3.37
N ILE A 169 -5.46 6.83 4.48
CA ILE A 169 -5.73 5.47 4.95
C ILE A 169 -7.17 5.30 5.46
N ALA A 170 -7.82 6.39 5.91
CA ALA A 170 -9.06 6.36 6.68
C ALA A 170 -10.31 5.92 5.90
N PHE A 171 -10.33 6.07 4.57
CA PHE A 171 -11.48 5.62 3.78
C PHE A 171 -11.50 4.10 3.64
N ALA A 172 -12.70 3.53 3.53
CA ALA A 172 -12.91 2.11 3.29
C ALA A 172 -12.71 1.79 1.81
N PRO A 173 -11.73 0.94 1.43
CA PRO A 173 -11.65 0.41 0.08
C PRO A 173 -12.90 -0.42 -0.24
N PRO A 174 -13.48 -0.29 -1.45
CA PRO A 174 -14.65 -1.08 -1.85
C PRO A 174 -14.33 -2.58 -1.94
N HIS A 175 -13.11 -2.90 -2.34
CA HIS A 175 -12.59 -4.26 -2.46
C HIS A 175 -11.06 -4.28 -2.39
N LEU A 176 -10.45 -5.48 -2.43
CA LEU A 176 -8.99 -5.64 -2.54
C LEU A 176 -8.51 -5.26 -3.96
N ILE A 177 -7.21 -5.05 -4.14
CA ILE A 177 -6.65 -4.89 -5.50
C ILE A 177 -6.15 -6.24 -6.01
N SER A 178 -5.42 -6.96 -5.18
CA SER A 178 -4.99 -8.33 -5.45
C SER A 178 -6.18 -9.29 -5.40
N LYS A 179 -6.11 -10.39 -6.15
CA LYS A 179 -7.13 -11.43 -6.14
C LYS A 179 -7.33 -11.97 -4.71
N PRO A 180 -8.58 -12.00 -4.19
CA PRO A 180 -8.86 -12.58 -2.89
C PRO A 180 -8.52 -14.07 -2.83
N MET A 181 -7.83 -14.45 -1.76
CA MET A 181 -7.46 -15.82 -1.43
C MET A 181 -8.00 -16.18 -0.04
N LYS A 182 -8.37 -17.46 0.12
CA LYS A 182 -8.76 -18.06 1.39
C LYS A 182 -8.13 -19.44 1.49
N SER A 183 -7.67 -19.81 2.69
CA SER A 183 -7.17 -21.16 2.95
C SER A 183 -8.28 -22.20 2.89
N ALA A 184 -7.92 -23.49 2.90
CA ALA A 184 -8.86 -24.60 3.04
C ALA A 184 -9.73 -24.52 4.32
N ASN A 185 -9.24 -23.85 5.37
CA ASN A 185 -10.00 -23.62 6.61
C ASN A 185 -10.91 -22.37 6.53
N GLY A 186 -10.90 -21.63 5.42
CA GLY A 186 -11.69 -20.42 5.22
C GLY A 186 -11.02 -19.13 5.68
N THR A 187 -9.79 -19.18 6.19
CA THR A 187 -9.02 -18.02 6.66
C THR A 187 -8.66 -17.09 5.49
N PRO A 188 -9.04 -15.81 5.49
CA PRO A 188 -8.63 -14.86 4.46
C PRO A 188 -7.14 -14.53 4.57
N ILE A 189 -6.36 -14.85 3.53
CA ILE A 189 -4.92 -14.56 3.47
C ILE A 189 -4.68 -13.58 2.33
N ASN A 190 -4.75 -12.29 2.64
CA ASN A 190 -4.79 -11.24 1.62
C ASN A 190 -3.98 -10.00 2.01
N PRO A 191 -3.14 -9.48 1.12
CA PRO A 191 -2.51 -8.19 1.33
C PRO A 191 -3.54 -7.06 1.19
N THR A 192 -3.45 -6.05 2.07
CA THR A 192 -4.36 -4.90 2.04
C THR A 192 -3.93 -3.88 0.99
N PRO A 193 -4.88 -3.23 0.27
CA PRO A 193 -4.57 -2.15 -0.65
C PRO A 193 -3.78 -1.03 0.03
N PRO A 194 -2.59 -0.65 -0.48
CA PRO A 194 -1.78 0.39 0.12
C PRO A 194 -2.31 1.78 -0.25
N ARG A 195 -2.41 2.67 0.75
CA ARG A 195 -2.69 4.10 0.56
C ARG A 195 -1.42 4.87 0.89
N THR A 196 -0.45 4.86 -0.04
CA THR A 196 0.90 5.41 0.18
C THR A 196 0.89 6.94 0.24
N GLY A 197 2.07 7.56 0.39
CA GLY A 197 2.23 9.01 0.55
C GLY A 197 1.62 9.83 -0.60
N MET A 198 2.03 9.55 -1.84
CA MET A 198 1.54 10.28 -3.03
C MET A 198 0.02 10.17 -3.21
N PRO A 199 -0.61 8.98 -3.19
CA PRO A 199 -2.07 8.87 -3.23
C PRO A 199 -2.75 9.61 -2.09
N SER A 200 -2.24 9.50 -0.85
CA SER A 200 -2.82 10.21 0.29
C SER A 200 -2.75 11.73 0.13
N ALA A 201 -1.64 12.25 -0.41
CA ALA A 201 -1.46 13.68 -0.68
C ALA A 201 -2.41 14.17 -1.78
N MET A 202 -2.51 13.43 -2.89
CA MET A 202 -3.44 13.76 -3.99
C MET A 202 -4.90 13.74 -3.54
N ILE A 203 -5.29 12.72 -2.76
CA ILE A 203 -6.63 12.61 -2.18
C ILE A 203 -6.90 13.77 -1.23
N GLY A 204 -5.98 14.05 -0.29
CA GLY A 204 -6.11 15.16 0.66
C GLY A 204 -6.26 16.51 -0.04
N LYS A 205 -5.49 16.74 -1.10
CA LYS A 205 -5.59 17.94 -1.94
C LYS A 205 -6.94 18.03 -2.64
N ALA A 206 -7.41 16.96 -3.27
CA ALA A 206 -8.71 16.95 -3.96
C ALA A 206 -9.87 17.21 -2.98
N VAL A 207 -9.86 16.58 -1.81
CA VAL A 207 -10.86 16.80 -0.75
C VAL A 207 -10.83 18.26 -0.28
N ALA A 208 -9.67 18.79 0.06
CA ALA A 208 -9.54 20.16 0.57
C ALA A 208 -10.00 21.21 -0.46
N MET A 209 -9.65 21.01 -1.73
CA MET A 209 -10.07 21.92 -2.80
C MET A 209 -11.58 21.84 -3.07
N SER A 210 -12.16 20.65 -3.07
CA SER A 210 -13.62 20.45 -3.18
C SER A 210 -14.38 21.15 -2.06
N ILE A 211 -13.94 20.97 -0.81
CA ILE A 211 -14.54 21.63 0.35
C ILE A 211 -14.44 23.16 0.23
N CYS A 212 -13.31 23.69 -0.25
CA CYS A 212 -13.14 25.12 -0.47
C CYS A 212 -14.14 25.67 -1.49
N ASP A 213 -14.31 24.98 -2.61
CA ASP A 213 -15.29 25.37 -3.64
C ASP A 213 -16.74 25.31 -3.13
N MET A 214 -17.06 24.32 -2.29
CA MET A 214 -18.38 24.19 -1.66
C MET A 214 -18.65 25.32 -0.65
N ILE A 215 -17.68 25.63 0.22
CA ILE A 215 -17.82 26.68 1.24
C ILE A 215 -17.90 28.08 0.59
N THR A 216 -17.18 28.30 -0.50
CA THR A 216 -17.18 29.58 -1.22
C THR A 216 -18.38 29.76 -2.16
N GLY A 217 -19.29 28.78 -2.20
CA GLY A 217 -20.52 28.85 -2.99
C GLY A 217 -20.34 28.70 -4.50
N LYS A 218 -19.19 28.19 -4.95
CA LYS A 218 -18.97 27.91 -6.38
C LYS A 218 -19.79 26.72 -6.88
N THR A 219 -20.07 25.77 -6.00
CA THR A 219 -20.78 24.50 -6.25
C THR A 219 -21.37 23.98 -4.94
N ASN A 220 -22.32 23.06 -5.01
CA ASN A 220 -22.81 22.31 -3.84
C ASN A 220 -22.24 20.88 -3.77
N GLU A 221 -21.47 20.47 -4.78
CA GLU A 221 -20.91 19.13 -4.91
C GLU A 221 -19.38 19.18 -5.08
N PRO A 222 -18.64 18.11 -4.74
CA PRO A 222 -17.18 18.08 -4.89
C PRO A 222 -16.73 18.27 -6.35
N THR A 223 -15.75 19.16 -6.57
CA THR A 223 -15.23 19.53 -7.90
C THR A 223 -13.96 18.80 -8.30
N TYR A 224 -13.19 18.29 -7.33
CA TYR A 224 -11.90 17.64 -7.56
C TYR A 224 -11.98 16.15 -7.25
N THR A 225 -11.26 15.35 -8.04
CA THR A 225 -11.24 13.90 -7.91
C THR A 225 -9.81 13.35 -7.88
N ALA A 226 -9.60 12.24 -7.18
CA ALA A 226 -8.29 11.60 -7.03
C ALA A 226 -8.43 10.07 -6.93
N SER A 227 -9.24 9.46 -7.78
CA SER A 227 -9.49 8.01 -7.70
C SER A 227 -8.22 7.20 -7.90
N MET A 228 -8.02 6.15 -7.09
CA MET A 228 -6.86 5.26 -7.19
C MET A 228 -6.79 4.46 -8.51
N SER A 229 -7.87 4.41 -9.29
CA SER A 229 -7.89 3.89 -10.67
C SER A 229 -7.49 4.94 -11.72
N GLN A 230 -7.24 6.18 -11.31
CA GLN A 230 -6.94 7.33 -12.19
C GLN A 230 -5.67 8.09 -11.78
N ILE A 231 -5.10 7.78 -10.62
CA ILE A 231 -3.84 8.34 -10.13
C ILE A 231 -2.78 7.24 -10.03
N GLY A 232 -1.51 7.65 -10.06
CA GLY A 232 -0.37 6.77 -9.90
C GLY A 232 0.14 6.72 -8.46
N ALA A 233 1.10 5.83 -8.23
CA ALA A 233 1.90 5.83 -7.02
C ALA A 233 3.38 5.69 -7.36
N ALA A 234 4.21 6.45 -6.66
CA ALA A 234 5.64 6.24 -6.57
C ALA A 234 5.98 5.70 -5.18
N CYS A 235 6.78 4.65 -5.13
CA CYS A 235 7.31 4.07 -3.91
C CYS A 235 8.82 3.94 -4.05
N VAL A 236 9.55 4.37 -3.02
CA VAL A 236 11.01 4.20 -2.94
C VAL A 236 11.32 3.46 -1.65
N ALA A 237 11.74 2.21 -1.77
CA ALA A 237 12.09 1.34 -0.65
C ALA A 237 13.61 1.28 -0.51
N SER A 238 14.17 1.77 0.60
CA SER A 238 15.59 1.61 0.90
C SER A 238 15.98 0.13 0.96
N ALA A 239 17.14 -0.19 0.40
CA ALA A 239 17.78 -1.50 0.43
C ALA A 239 19.25 -1.34 0.87
N GLY A 240 19.47 -0.48 1.87
CA GLY A 240 20.78 -0.08 2.39
C GLY A 240 20.96 1.44 2.44
N ASN A 241 21.27 1.96 3.62
CA ASN A 241 21.37 3.40 3.88
C ASN A 241 22.84 3.86 3.90
N ASN A 242 23.32 4.41 2.77
CA ASN A 242 24.64 5.04 2.69
C ASN A 242 24.67 6.05 1.53
N LEU A 243 25.27 7.22 1.76
CA LEU A 243 25.30 8.30 0.76
C LEU A 243 26.03 7.92 -0.54
N ILE A 244 26.99 7.00 -0.48
CA ILE A 244 27.87 6.62 -1.61
C ILE A 244 27.60 5.18 -2.07
N SER A 245 27.27 4.27 -1.13
CA SER A 245 27.03 2.84 -1.41
C SER A 245 25.60 2.38 -1.10
N GLY A 246 24.69 3.32 -0.84
CA GLY A 246 23.29 3.02 -0.59
C GLY A 246 22.60 2.52 -1.84
N SER A 247 21.53 1.78 -1.63
CA SER A 247 20.67 1.31 -2.71
C SER A 247 19.23 1.48 -2.28
N ALA A 248 18.36 1.78 -3.23
CA ALA A 248 16.93 1.72 -3.02
C ALA A 248 16.27 1.17 -4.28
N VAL A 249 15.10 0.58 -4.09
CA VAL A 249 14.21 0.18 -5.17
C VAL A 249 13.19 1.31 -5.36
N ALA A 250 13.27 2.00 -6.49
CA ALA A 250 12.25 2.96 -6.91
C ALA A 250 11.26 2.28 -7.85
N MET A 251 9.98 2.43 -7.56
CA MET A 251 8.89 1.77 -8.27
C MET A 251 7.77 2.77 -8.52
N THR A 252 7.35 2.90 -9.76
CA THR A 252 6.16 3.68 -10.13
C THR A 252 5.12 2.77 -10.74
N MET A 253 3.85 3.14 -10.57
CA MET A 253 2.74 2.45 -11.21
C MET A 253 1.65 3.45 -11.57
N PHE A 254 0.97 3.21 -12.69
CA PHE A 254 -0.19 4.00 -13.09
C PHE A 254 -1.19 3.15 -13.88
N PRO A 255 -2.47 3.15 -13.50
CA PRO A 255 -3.01 3.53 -12.20
C PRO A 255 -2.62 2.56 -11.08
N ILE A 256 -2.94 2.91 -9.83
CA ILE A 256 -2.68 2.04 -8.66
C ILE A 256 -3.60 0.82 -8.69
N VAL A 257 -4.90 1.07 -8.84
CA VAL A 257 -5.92 0.04 -9.03
C VAL A 257 -5.98 -0.28 -10.51
N HIS A 258 -5.96 -1.57 -10.86
CA HIS A 258 -6.05 -2.00 -12.24
C HIS A 258 -7.31 -1.48 -12.94
N ASP A 259 -7.14 -0.99 -14.15
CA ASP A 259 -8.22 -0.60 -15.06
C ASP A 259 -8.02 -1.36 -16.39
N PHE A 260 -8.59 -2.56 -16.47
CA PHE A 260 -8.51 -3.41 -17.67
C PHE A 260 -9.43 -2.93 -18.80
N GLU A 261 -10.39 -2.04 -18.52
CA GLU A 261 -11.20 -1.42 -19.58
C GLU A 261 -10.35 -0.40 -20.36
N LYS A 262 -9.51 0.37 -19.66
CA LYS A 262 -8.60 1.36 -20.26
C LYS A 262 -7.24 0.78 -20.68
N TYR A 263 -6.71 -0.19 -19.94
CA TYR A 263 -5.40 -0.81 -20.15
C TYR A 263 -5.53 -2.35 -20.26
N PRO A 264 -5.95 -2.88 -21.42
CA PRO A 264 -6.35 -4.28 -21.54
C PRO A 264 -5.26 -5.31 -21.22
N ASP A 265 -4.00 -5.02 -21.52
CA ASP A 265 -2.91 -6.00 -21.42
C ASP A 265 -2.51 -6.28 -19.96
N TYR A 266 -2.43 -5.24 -19.13
CA TYR A 266 -1.84 -5.31 -17.79
C TYR A 266 -2.65 -4.59 -16.71
N GLY A 267 -3.80 -4.01 -17.06
CA GLY A 267 -4.57 -3.12 -16.19
C GLY A 267 -3.84 -1.82 -15.84
N ARG A 268 -2.67 -1.56 -16.43
CA ARG A 268 -1.79 -0.41 -16.17
C ARG A 268 -1.10 0.08 -17.43
N ASP A 269 -0.75 1.37 -17.41
CA ASP A 269 0.11 1.99 -18.41
C ASP A 269 1.58 1.67 -18.11
N ILE A 270 2.18 0.82 -18.95
CA ILE A 270 3.59 0.40 -18.81
C ILE A 270 4.57 1.56 -19.03
N ARG A 271 4.17 2.64 -19.70
CA ARG A 271 5.05 3.82 -19.87
C ARG A 271 5.33 4.53 -18.56
N TYR A 272 4.40 4.43 -17.60
CA TYR A 272 4.49 5.03 -16.28
C TYR A 272 4.71 3.99 -15.17
N SER A 273 4.78 2.70 -15.53
CA SER A 273 5.05 1.60 -14.60
C SER A 273 6.49 1.13 -14.76
N TYR A 274 7.35 1.59 -13.86
CA TYR A 274 8.80 1.42 -13.95
C TYR A 274 9.37 0.94 -12.62
N GLY A 275 10.49 0.21 -12.67
CA GLY A 275 11.20 -0.27 -11.49
C GLY A 275 12.71 -0.23 -11.72
N GLU A 276 13.42 0.43 -10.81
CA GLU A 276 14.88 0.49 -10.81
C GLU A 276 15.42 0.25 -9.41
N ILE A 277 16.58 -0.39 -9.34
CA ILE A 277 17.37 -0.50 -8.12
C ILE A 277 18.69 0.22 -8.31
N GLY A 278 19.05 1.09 -7.37
CA GLY A 278 20.36 1.75 -7.41
C GLY A 278 20.49 2.97 -6.50
N LEU A 279 21.65 3.61 -6.60
CA LEU A 279 22.01 4.78 -5.79
C LEU A 279 21.13 6.00 -6.11
N ALA A 280 20.73 6.16 -7.38
CA ALA A 280 19.86 7.27 -7.78
C ALA A 280 18.52 7.24 -7.02
N ALA A 281 17.91 6.06 -6.88
CA ALA A 281 16.70 5.88 -6.08
C ALA A 281 16.94 6.23 -4.60
N HIS A 282 18.10 5.88 -4.04
CA HIS A 282 18.48 6.22 -2.66
C HIS A 282 18.53 7.75 -2.47
N TRP A 283 19.14 8.48 -3.40
CA TRP A 283 19.18 9.94 -3.34
C TRP A 283 17.80 10.57 -3.51
N ILE A 284 16.95 10.03 -4.39
CA ILE A 284 15.56 10.47 -4.52
C ILE A 284 14.81 10.32 -3.19
N LYS A 285 14.98 9.21 -2.45
CA LYS A 285 14.38 9.04 -1.11
C LYS A 285 14.79 10.15 -0.15
N ILE A 286 16.09 10.50 -0.11
CA ILE A 286 16.62 11.58 0.74
C ILE A 286 16.02 12.93 0.35
N LEU A 287 15.96 13.24 -0.95
CA LEU A 287 15.35 14.46 -1.46
C LEU A 287 13.86 14.55 -1.10
N LEU A 288 13.12 13.46 -1.27
CA LEU A 288 11.70 13.39 -0.88
C LEU A 288 11.51 13.56 0.62
N HIS A 289 12.37 12.97 1.45
CA HIS A 289 12.33 13.12 2.91
C HIS A 289 12.48 14.59 3.32
N HIS A 290 13.52 15.28 2.84
CA HIS A 290 13.74 16.68 3.18
C HIS A 290 12.72 17.61 2.53
N GLY A 291 12.32 17.34 1.29
CA GLY A 291 11.28 18.07 0.57
C GLY A 291 9.94 18.00 1.30
N PHE A 292 9.54 16.81 1.76
CA PHE A 292 8.34 16.63 2.56
C PHE A 292 8.41 17.40 3.88
N LEU A 293 9.51 17.30 4.64
CA LEU A 293 9.65 18.03 5.91
C LEU A 293 9.66 19.56 5.71
N TYR A 294 10.28 20.05 4.64
CA TYR A 294 10.26 21.47 4.29
C TYR A 294 8.82 21.93 4.00
N LYS A 295 8.07 21.11 3.24
CA LYS A 295 6.68 21.35 2.90
C LYS A 295 5.75 21.30 4.10
N ALA A 296 5.90 20.31 4.96
CA ALA A 296 5.11 20.14 6.18
C ALA A 296 5.29 21.30 7.17
N LYS A 297 6.45 21.96 7.15
CA LYS A 297 6.72 23.17 7.94
C LYS A 297 6.17 24.46 7.30
N ALA A 298 5.54 24.38 6.13
CA ALA A 298 5.01 25.51 5.37
C ALA A 298 6.06 26.61 5.10
N ASN A 299 7.32 26.23 4.91
CA ASN A 299 8.41 27.15 4.60
C ASN A 299 8.17 27.88 3.25
N PRO A 300 8.81 29.04 2.98
CA PRO A 300 8.62 29.79 1.74
C PRO A 300 8.73 28.92 0.49
N PHE A 301 7.81 29.12 -0.46
CA PHE A 301 7.71 28.37 -1.72
C PHE A 301 7.43 26.86 -1.60
N TRP A 302 6.96 26.38 -0.43
CA TRP A 302 6.61 24.97 -0.24
C TRP A 302 5.66 24.41 -1.31
N TYR A 303 4.76 25.24 -1.84
CA TYR A 303 3.75 24.86 -2.82
C TYR A 303 4.31 24.54 -4.21
N ILE A 304 5.59 24.85 -4.46
CA ILE A 304 6.30 24.47 -5.69
C ILE A 304 6.76 23.01 -5.63
N ILE A 305 6.94 22.46 -4.41
CA ILE A 305 7.34 21.06 -4.22
C ILE A 305 6.13 20.17 -4.59
N PRO A 306 6.24 19.33 -5.63
CA PRO A 306 5.14 18.50 -6.09
C PRO A 306 4.70 17.49 -5.02
N GLU A 307 3.49 16.94 -5.20
CA GLU A 307 3.04 15.76 -4.45
C GLU A 307 3.68 14.47 -4.97
#